data_AF-A0A660V6C8-F1
#
_entry.id   AF-A0A660V6C8-F1
#
_cell.length_a   1.000
_cell.length_b   1.000
_cell.length_c   1.000
_cell.angle_alpha   90.00
_cell.angle_beta   90.00
_cell.angle_gamma   90.00
#
_symmetry.space_group_name_H-M   'P 1'
#
loop_
_entity.id
_entity.type
_entity.pdbx_description
1 polymer ?
#
loop_
_entity_poly.entity_id
_entity_poly.type
_entity_poly.pdbx_seq_one_letter_code
_entity_poly.pdbx_strand_id
1 'polypeptide(L)'
;MQITTPSLPDGYEGQTGYSVTLTATGGTGTYTWSLTSGTLPANLSWDATTATISGDITTGTAGKYQLDFEVTDGIQTATATLALTVRESLQITTTSLPDAYEGVSYSHTVQATGGNPSNYNWSISGQPSWLAIDAATGELSGTPPAGSAGTYTFTVEVTDGQQTASKSFDLTVKPGIMDWYVDGVNGSDANGGTGWNDAFATIAKALSVAADGDTILVADATYNETNLNFNGKKIHLKGVDYHSGGLTRPVIDCGGAGRAFVFDSGETSDSIVDNFVIKNGSAVDGGAIYCSGSSPTITNCVFSGNEATGSTTSGNGGAIFCTNSSSPTITDCTFSGNSARYGGAVCCYGSSSPTIRNCTFSGNSAYEAGAINCNQSSSPTITDCVFTGNSGEVYGGAVSCWNSSSPSIVNCIFTGNSSTGTYSGFGGAISCYEASLTATNCTFSGNSAKCYGGAIEAERSCTLTFNNCILWGNSVGSGGDGDEIYVIGLCTVTLNYCCVDNSAGAYAAVNSTIDDSNNCIHQDPQFVDAANGDYHLKDTSPCIDAGDNTLVPSGVATDLDGNQRIVDGNKDGTAVVDIGAYEKQ
;
A
#
# COMPACT_ATOMS: atom_id res chain seq x y z
N MET A 1 -34.44 -52.12 44.23
CA MET A 1 -34.93 -50.72 44.14
C MET A 1 -34.02 -49.95 43.20
N GLN A 2 -34.52 -48.93 42.50
CA GLN A 2 -33.74 -48.17 41.51
C GLN A 2 -34.29 -46.74 41.35
N ILE A 3 -33.41 -45.74 41.21
CA ILE A 3 -33.79 -44.38 40.79
C ILE A 3 -34.07 -44.39 39.28
N THR A 4 -35.26 -43.96 38.88
CA THR A 4 -35.75 -44.01 37.49
C THR A 4 -35.68 -42.69 36.75
N THR A 5 -35.32 -41.59 37.42
CA THR A 5 -35.08 -40.30 36.76
C THR A 5 -33.89 -40.43 35.80
N PRO A 6 -34.10 -40.27 34.48
CA PRO A 6 -33.05 -40.54 33.51
C PRO A 6 -32.00 -39.42 33.42
N SER A 7 -32.44 -38.16 33.59
CA SER A 7 -31.59 -36.95 33.57
C SER A 7 -32.30 -35.79 34.26
N LEU A 8 -31.54 -34.76 34.63
CA LEU A 8 -32.10 -33.48 35.05
C LEU A 8 -32.28 -32.57 33.82
N PRO A 9 -33.37 -31.79 33.72
CA PRO A 9 -33.49 -30.75 32.70
C PRO A 9 -32.36 -29.72 32.83
N ASP A 10 -31.94 -29.14 31.71
CA ASP A 10 -30.98 -28.04 31.76
C ASP A 10 -31.60 -26.82 32.48
N GLY A 11 -30.80 -26.18 33.32
CA GLY A 11 -31.09 -24.88 33.90
C GLY A 11 -30.47 -23.76 33.06
N TYR A 12 -30.97 -22.54 33.22
CA TYR A 12 -30.45 -21.36 32.53
C TYR A 12 -30.17 -20.26 33.53
N GLU A 13 -29.08 -19.52 33.34
CA GLU A 13 -28.78 -18.35 34.17
C GLU A 13 -29.92 -17.33 34.14
N GLY A 14 -30.36 -16.89 35.33
CA GLY A 14 -31.50 -15.98 35.48
C GLY A 14 -32.87 -16.66 35.39
N GLN A 15 -32.94 -17.99 35.22
CA GLN A 15 -34.20 -18.73 35.18
C GLN A 15 -34.91 -18.65 36.54
N THR A 16 -36.18 -18.25 36.53
CA THR A 16 -37.05 -18.29 37.71
C THR A 16 -37.86 -19.59 37.77
N GLY A 17 -38.05 -20.13 38.97
CA GLY A 17 -38.91 -21.28 39.23
C GLY A 17 -38.45 -22.61 38.60
N TYR A 18 -37.15 -22.85 38.49
CA TYR A 18 -36.63 -24.18 38.13
C TYR A 18 -37.17 -25.23 39.12
N SER A 19 -37.67 -26.35 38.63
CA SER A 19 -38.19 -27.43 39.47
C SER A 19 -38.11 -28.78 38.78
N VAL A 20 -37.58 -29.78 39.48
CA VAL A 20 -37.54 -31.18 39.02
C VAL A 20 -37.69 -32.15 40.18
N THR A 21 -38.58 -33.12 40.04
CA THR A 21 -38.81 -34.17 41.04
C THR A 21 -38.18 -35.49 40.60
N LEU A 22 -37.41 -36.11 41.49
CA LEU A 22 -36.80 -37.41 41.28
C LEU A 22 -37.79 -38.54 41.58
N THR A 23 -37.65 -39.65 40.86
CA THR A 23 -38.52 -40.82 40.98
C THR A 23 -37.69 -42.09 41.14
N ALA A 24 -38.22 -43.07 41.86
CA ALA A 24 -37.64 -44.39 42.04
C ALA A 24 -38.71 -45.48 41.96
N THR A 25 -38.30 -46.71 41.66
CA THR A 25 -39.17 -47.90 41.59
C THR A 25 -38.58 -49.10 42.35
N GLY A 26 -39.44 -50.04 42.73
CA GLY A 26 -39.10 -51.24 43.51
C GLY A 26 -38.97 -50.97 45.02
N GLY A 27 -38.67 -52.00 45.81
CA GLY A 27 -38.68 -51.90 47.28
C GLY A 27 -40.06 -52.06 47.91
N THR A 28 -40.13 -52.07 49.24
CA THR A 28 -41.36 -52.21 50.04
C THR A 28 -41.36 -51.20 51.18
N GLY A 29 -42.11 -50.10 51.07
CA GLY A 29 -42.22 -49.07 52.11
C GLY A 29 -42.20 -47.65 51.58
N THR A 30 -42.09 -46.67 52.49
CA THR A 30 -41.97 -45.25 52.18
C THR A 30 -40.53 -44.93 51.80
N TYR A 31 -40.34 -44.24 50.66
CA TYR A 31 -39.01 -43.82 50.21
C TYR A 31 -38.49 -42.63 51.03
N THR A 32 -37.26 -42.77 51.51
CA THR A 32 -36.49 -41.68 52.11
C THR A 32 -35.35 -41.33 51.17
N TRP A 33 -35.26 -40.06 50.76
CA TRP A 33 -34.26 -39.59 49.81
C TRP A 33 -33.18 -38.74 50.48
N SER A 34 -31.97 -38.74 49.91
CA SER A 34 -30.91 -37.81 50.28
C SER A 34 -30.06 -37.40 49.08
N LEU A 35 -29.56 -36.16 49.11
CA LEU A 35 -28.46 -35.69 48.25
C LEU A 35 -27.17 -35.96 49.03
N THR A 36 -26.44 -37.00 48.62
CA THR A 36 -25.30 -37.53 49.35
C THR A 36 -23.98 -36.82 49.02
N SER A 37 -23.86 -36.26 47.82
CA SER A 37 -22.68 -35.55 47.33
C SER A 37 -23.04 -34.61 46.18
N GLY A 38 -22.23 -33.56 45.96
CA GLY A 38 -22.47 -32.47 45.00
C GLY A 38 -22.96 -31.18 45.65
N THR A 39 -22.89 -30.07 44.92
CA THR A 39 -23.39 -28.75 45.36
C THR A 39 -24.35 -28.24 44.30
N LEU A 40 -25.51 -27.76 44.72
CA LEU A 40 -26.47 -27.15 43.81
C LEU A 40 -26.01 -25.75 43.38
N PRO A 41 -26.38 -25.27 42.17
CA PRO A 41 -26.25 -23.87 41.80
C PRO A 41 -26.86 -22.95 42.85
N ALA A 42 -26.31 -21.73 42.98
CA ALA A 42 -26.80 -20.77 43.97
C ALA A 42 -28.31 -20.49 43.78
N ASN A 43 -29.05 -20.52 44.89
CA ASN A 43 -30.51 -20.36 45.00
C ASN A 43 -31.37 -21.55 44.55
N LEU A 44 -30.77 -22.68 44.16
CA LEU A 44 -31.47 -23.96 44.12
C LEU A 44 -31.37 -24.70 45.45
N SER A 45 -32.45 -25.38 45.83
CA SER A 45 -32.55 -26.15 47.06
C SER A 45 -33.06 -27.57 46.79
N TRP A 46 -32.63 -28.52 47.62
CA TRP A 46 -33.10 -29.90 47.61
C TRP A 46 -34.09 -30.14 48.76
N ASP A 47 -35.30 -30.57 48.43
CA ASP A 47 -36.27 -31.07 49.40
C ASP A 47 -36.34 -32.60 49.36
N ALA A 48 -35.76 -33.23 50.39
CA ALA A 48 -35.74 -34.69 50.55
C ALA A 48 -37.13 -35.30 50.77
N THR A 49 -38.12 -34.53 51.23
CA THR A 49 -39.47 -35.03 51.52
C THR A 49 -40.24 -35.26 50.23
N THR A 50 -40.08 -34.35 49.28
CA THR A 50 -40.74 -34.38 47.98
C THR A 50 -39.82 -34.89 46.86
N ALA A 51 -38.56 -35.22 47.18
CA ALA A 51 -37.50 -35.56 46.24
C ALA A 51 -37.33 -34.52 45.13
N THR A 52 -37.46 -33.22 45.45
CA THR A 52 -37.51 -32.14 44.45
C THR A 52 -36.33 -31.19 44.58
N ILE A 53 -35.68 -30.87 43.46
CA ILE A 53 -34.77 -29.73 43.34
C ILE A 53 -35.61 -28.55 42.85
N SER A 54 -35.61 -27.42 43.56
CA SER A 54 -36.32 -26.23 43.09
C SER A 54 -35.71 -24.90 43.57
N GLY A 55 -35.99 -23.83 42.82
CA GLY A 55 -35.56 -22.46 43.12
C GLY A 55 -35.33 -21.61 41.87
N ASP A 56 -34.74 -20.44 42.06
CA ASP A 56 -34.29 -19.57 40.96
C ASP A 56 -32.80 -19.81 40.71
N ILE A 57 -32.37 -19.77 39.45
CA ILE A 57 -30.96 -19.95 39.07
C ILE A 57 -30.33 -18.57 38.89
N THR A 58 -29.29 -18.29 39.68
CA THR A 58 -28.61 -16.99 39.66
C THR A 58 -27.67 -16.87 38.45
N THR A 59 -27.52 -15.66 37.88
CA THR A 59 -26.50 -15.37 36.86
C THR A 59 -25.08 -15.56 37.41
N GLY A 60 -24.12 -15.97 36.57
CA GLY A 60 -22.76 -16.31 36.98
C GLY A 60 -22.60 -17.69 37.63
N THR A 61 -23.58 -18.59 37.43
CA THR A 61 -23.57 -19.97 37.92
C THR A 61 -23.62 -21.02 36.80
N ALA A 62 -23.33 -20.61 35.56
CA ALA A 62 -23.18 -21.56 34.47
C ALA A 62 -22.12 -22.62 34.78
N GLY A 63 -22.42 -23.87 34.43
CA GLY A 63 -21.56 -25.00 34.73
C GLY A 63 -22.31 -26.33 34.79
N LYS A 64 -21.54 -27.40 34.93
CA LYS A 64 -22.07 -28.76 35.07
C LYS A 64 -21.94 -29.21 36.52
N TYR A 65 -23.08 -29.41 37.17
CA TYR A 65 -23.18 -29.81 38.57
C TYR A 65 -23.48 -31.30 38.66
N GLN A 66 -22.53 -32.08 39.17
CA GLN A 66 -22.71 -33.51 39.42
C GLN A 66 -23.31 -33.71 40.82
N LEU A 67 -24.43 -34.44 40.89
CA LEU A 67 -25.24 -34.60 42.09
C LEU A 67 -25.50 -36.09 42.33
N ASP A 68 -25.09 -36.59 43.50
CA ASP A 68 -25.23 -37.99 43.88
C ASP A 68 -26.45 -38.16 44.81
N PHE A 69 -27.47 -38.85 44.34
CA PHE A 69 -28.69 -39.12 45.09
C PHE A 69 -28.71 -40.55 45.62
N GLU A 70 -29.25 -40.71 46.83
CA GLU A 70 -29.60 -42.01 47.40
C GLU A 70 -31.10 -42.03 47.76
N VAL A 71 -31.73 -43.18 47.51
CA VAL A 71 -33.06 -43.51 48.02
C VAL A 71 -32.99 -44.80 48.83
N THR A 72 -33.70 -44.86 49.94
CA THR A 72 -33.86 -46.05 50.81
C THR A 72 -35.32 -46.31 51.15
N ASP A 73 -35.73 -47.58 51.20
CA ASP A 73 -37.03 -48.02 51.76
C ASP A 73 -36.90 -48.54 53.21
N GLY A 74 -35.70 -48.43 53.80
CA GLY A 74 -35.35 -48.97 55.11
C GLY A 74 -34.78 -50.40 55.09
N ILE A 75 -34.78 -51.07 53.93
CA ILE A 75 -34.21 -52.42 53.74
C ILE A 75 -33.18 -52.42 52.60
N GLN A 76 -33.50 -51.79 51.47
CA GLN A 76 -32.67 -51.68 50.29
C GLN A 76 -32.32 -50.22 50.03
N THR A 77 -31.16 -49.98 49.43
CA THR A 77 -30.71 -48.66 48.95
C THR A 77 -30.47 -48.69 47.45
N ALA A 78 -30.62 -47.54 46.80
CA ALA A 78 -30.24 -47.33 45.40
C ALA A 78 -29.65 -45.93 45.26
N THR A 79 -28.60 -45.81 44.44
CA THR A 79 -27.91 -44.55 44.20
C THR A 79 -27.89 -44.21 42.71
N ALA A 80 -27.81 -42.92 42.40
CA ALA A 80 -27.65 -42.43 41.04
C ALA A 80 -26.91 -41.09 41.04
N THR A 81 -25.94 -40.95 40.14
CA THR A 81 -25.28 -39.67 39.84
C THR A 81 -26.00 -39.03 38.67
N LEU A 82 -26.57 -37.84 38.88
CA LEU A 82 -27.23 -37.05 37.84
C LEU A 82 -26.51 -35.71 37.67
N ALA A 83 -26.40 -35.25 36.42
CA ALA A 83 -25.80 -33.96 36.13
C ALA A 83 -26.87 -32.91 35.82
N LEU A 84 -26.83 -31.77 36.52
CA LEU A 84 -27.55 -30.56 36.15
C LEU A 84 -26.60 -29.66 35.35
N THR A 85 -26.93 -29.38 34.09
CA THR A 85 -26.22 -28.37 33.29
C THR A 85 -26.92 -27.04 33.44
N VAL A 86 -26.25 -26.03 33.98
CA VAL A 86 -26.70 -24.64 33.93
C VAL A 86 -26.00 -23.95 32.77
N ARG A 87 -26.78 -23.41 31.84
CA ARG A 87 -26.31 -22.71 30.65
C ARG A 87 -26.21 -21.21 30.90
N GLU A 88 -25.18 -20.58 30.35
CA GLU A 88 -25.00 -19.13 30.37
C GLU A 88 -26.17 -18.40 29.72
N SER A 89 -26.38 -17.13 30.06
CA SER A 89 -27.36 -16.29 29.38
C SER A 89 -27.07 -16.17 27.88
N LEU A 90 -28.09 -16.40 27.06
CA LEU A 90 -28.00 -16.25 25.60
C LEU A 90 -27.74 -14.78 25.23
N GLN A 91 -26.78 -14.53 24.36
CA GLN A 91 -26.40 -13.17 23.94
C GLN A 91 -25.81 -13.15 22.51
N ILE A 92 -26.11 -12.08 21.76
CA ILE A 92 -25.53 -11.83 20.42
C ILE A 92 -24.19 -11.09 20.59
N THR A 93 -23.12 -11.68 20.08
CA THR A 93 -21.75 -11.16 20.24
C THR A 93 -21.26 -10.32 19.07
N THR A 94 -21.84 -10.44 17.87
CA THR A 94 -21.52 -9.55 16.73
C THR A 94 -21.79 -8.11 17.12
N THR A 95 -20.81 -7.22 16.94
CA THR A 95 -20.88 -5.81 17.36
C THR A 95 -21.29 -4.86 16.26
N SER A 96 -20.84 -5.11 15.02
CA SER A 96 -21.11 -4.29 13.83
C SER A 96 -21.14 -5.15 12.58
N LEU A 97 -21.76 -4.64 11.53
CA LEU A 97 -21.83 -5.28 10.22
C LEU A 97 -20.87 -4.60 9.23
N PRO A 98 -20.24 -5.34 8.31
CA PRO A 98 -19.56 -4.74 7.15
C PRO A 98 -20.55 -3.99 6.25
N ASP A 99 -20.07 -2.97 5.54
CA ASP A 99 -20.85 -2.26 4.53
C ASP A 99 -21.29 -3.20 3.39
N ALA A 100 -22.44 -2.89 2.79
CA ALA A 100 -22.92 -3.50 1.55
C ALA A 100 -22.82 -2.51 0.38
N TYR A 101 -22.92 -3.01 -0.85
CA TYR A 101 -22.85 -2.20 -2.07
C TYR A 101 -24.02 -2.54 -3.00
N GLU A 102 -24.59 -1.56 -3.67
CA GLU A 102 -25.64 -1.81 -4.66
C GLU A 102 -25.15 -2.76 -5.76
N GLY A 103 -25.98 -3.73 -6.13
CA GLY A 103 -25.68 -4.75 -7.14
C GLY A 103 -24.74 -5.87 -6.69
N VAL A 104 -24.14 -5.77 -5.50
CA VAL A 104 -23.19 -6.77 -4.97
C VAL A 104 -23.86 -7.67 -3.94
N SER A 105 -23.64 -8.98 -4.03
CA SER A 105 -24.17 -9.93 -3.04
C SER A 105 -23.50 -9.74 -1.68
N TYR A 106 -24.33 -9.57 -0.65
CA TYR A 106 -23.95 -9.45 0.75
C TYR A 106 -24.08 -10.80 1.46
N SER A 107 -23.10 -11.16 2.28
CA SER A 107 -23.16 -12.32 3.18
C SER A 107 -22.37 -12.01 4.46
N HIS A 108 -23.01 -12.17 5.63
CA HIS A 108 -22.35 -12.06 6.93
C HIS A 108 -23.06 -12.87 8.01
N THR A 109 -22.34 -13.72 8.75
CA THR A 109 -22.93 -14.55 9.81
C THR A 109 -22.88 -13.88 11.18
N VAL A 110 -24.06 -13.61 11.74
CA VAL A 110 -24.20 -13.10 13.11
C VAL A 110 -23.87 -14.20 14.12
N GLN A 111 -23.14 -13.86 15.18
CA GLN A 111 -22.65 -14.79 16.19
C GLN A 111 -23.35 -14.58 17.53
N ALA A 112 -23.58 -15.67 18.27
CA ALA A 112 -24.12 -15.66 19.62
C ALA A 112 -23.44 -16.68 20.53
N THR A 113 -23.46 -16.42 21.83
CA THR A 113 -22.94 -17.30 22.90
C THR A 113 -24.00 -17.52 23.98
N GLY A 114 -23.78 -18.53 24.84
CA GLY A 114 -24.72 -18.91 25.89
C GLY A 114 -25.85 -19.82 25.41
N GLY A 115 -26.84 -20.07 26.28
CA GLY A 115 -27.98 -20.93 25.94
C GLY A 115 -27.60 -22.34 25.45
N ASN A 116 -28.46 -22.91 24.60
CA ASN A 116 -28.23 -24.16 23.90
C ASN A 116 -27.93 -23.94 22.41
N PRO A 117 -26.64 -23.94 21.99
CA PRO A 117 -26.24 -23.71 20.61
C PRO A 117 -26.85 -24.68 19.59
N SER A 118 -27.18 -25.90 20.00
CA SER A 118 -27.79 -26.89 19.10
C SER A 118 -29.24 -26.54 18.72
N ASN A 119 -29.86 -25.60 19.42
CA ASN A 119 -31.23 -25.16 19.19
C ASN A 119 -31.32 -23.71 18.71
N TYR A 120 -30.20 -23.08 18.36
CA TYR A 120 -30.23 -21.71 17.86
C TYR A 120 -31.13 -21.60 16.64
N ASN A 121 -32.07 -20.67 16.73
CA ASN A 121 -32.99 -20.31 15.67
C ASN A 121 -33.01 -18.79 15.56
N TRP A 122 -32.60 -18.30 14.40
CA TRP A 122 -32.38 -16.89 14.12
C TRP A 122 -33.57 -16.28 13.39
N SER A 123 -33.88 -15.03 13.72
CA SER A 123 -34.88 -14.24 13.00
C SER A 123 -34.46 -12.78 12.89
N ILE A 124 -35.08 -12.08 11.94
CA ILE A 124 -34.77 -10.68 11.61
C ILE A 124 -36.07 -9.90 11.43
N SER A 125 -36.08 -8.64 11.89
CA SER A 125 -37.20 -7.73 11.75
C SER A 125 -36.73 -6.29 11.45
N GLY A 126 -37.53 -5.53 10.69
CA GLY A 126 -37.18 -4.16 10.29
C GLY A 126 -36.17 -4.06 9.15
N GLN A 127 -35.75 -5.18 8.57
CA GLN A 127 -34.79 -5.25 7.48
C GLN A 127 -35.34 -4.72 6.15
N PRO A 128 -34.46 -4.26 5.24
CA PRO A 128 -34.86 -3.99 3.86
C PRO A 128 -35.30 -5.26 3.13
N SER A 129 -36.16 -5.12 2.11
CA SER A 129 -36.79 -6.25 1.40
C SER A 129 -35.81 -7.18 0.68
N TRP A 130 -34.59 -6.72 0.42
CA TRP A 130 -33.53 -7.49 -0.24
C TRP A 130 -32.61 -8.24 0.75
N LEU A 131 -32.76 -8.05 2.06
CA LEU A 131 -31.96 -8.69 3.09
C LEU A 131 -32.78 -9.77 3.82
N ALA A 132 -32.19 -10.93 4.01
CA ALA A 132 -32.77 -12.05 4.76
C ALA A 132 -31.75 -12.60 5.76
N ILE A 133 -32.23 -13.38 6.75
CA ILE A 133 -31.38 -14.17 7.64
C ILE A 133 -31.71 -15.65 7.47
N ASP A 134 -30.69 -16.50 7.40
CA ASP A 134 -30.87 -17.95 7.51
C ASP A 134 -31.14 -18.31 8.98
N ALA A 135 -32.28 -18.97 9.22
CA ALA A 135 -32.75 -19.28 10.55
C ALA A 135 -31.86 -20.29 11.30
N ALA A 136 -31.12 -21.14 10.59
CA ALA A 136 -30.25 -22.15 11.21
C ALA A 136 -28.82 -21.64 11.45
N THR A 137 -28.31 -20.82 10.53
CA THR A 137 -26.90 -20.39 10.57
C THR A 137 -26.69 -18.99 11.12
N GLY A 138 -27.72 -18.12 11.10
CA GLY A 138 -27.58 -16.70 11.42
C GLY A 138 -26.92 -15.89 10.30
N GLU A 139 -26.79 -16.45 9.10
CA GLU A 139 -26.24 -15.76 7.93
C GLU A 139 -27.23 -14.73 7.38
N LEU A 140 -26.85 -13.45 7.47
CA LEU A 140 -27.48 -12.36 6.75
C LEU A 140 -27.04 -12.42 5.29
N SER A 141 -27.98 -12.51 4.35
CA SER A 141 -27.68 -12.52 2.92
C SER A 141 -28.68 -11.74 2.08
N GLY A 142 -28.22 -11.19 0.95
CA GLY A 142 -29.03 -10.34 0.09
C GLY A 142 -28.25 -9.68 -1.05
N THR A 143 -28.92 -8.89 -1.90
CA THR A 143 -28.25 -8.04 -2.89
C THR A 143 -28.99 -6.70 -2.95
N PRO A 144 -28.40 -5.60 -2.46
CA PRO A 144 -29.06 -4.30 -2.49
C PRO A 144 -29.31 -3.85 -3.94
N PRO A 145 -30.51 -3.43 -4.32
CA PRO A 145 -30.79 -2.96 -5.69
C PRO A 145 -30.16 -1.58 -5.94
N ALA A 146 -30.03 -1.18 -7.21
CA ALA A 146 -29.58 0.16 -7.57
C ALA A 146 -30.50 1.25 -6.99
N GLY A 147 -29.92 2.34 -6.47
CA GLY A 147 -30.63 3.42 -5.79
C GLY A 147 -31.08 3.11 -4.36
N SER A 148 -30.52 2.08 -3.72
CA SER A 148 -30.78 1.70 -2.34
C SER A 148 -29.69 2.17 -1.35
N ALA A 149 -28.73 2.98 -1.77
CA ALA A 149 -27.71 3.55 -0.91
C ALA A 149 -28.32 4.29 0.28
N GLY A 150 -27.76 4.05 1.47
CA GLY A 150 -28.26 4.56 2.74
C GLY A 150 -27.97 3.62 3.92
N THR A 151 -28.33 4.04 5.12
CA THR A 151 -28.18 3.22 6.33
C THR A 151 -29.51 2.59 6.71
N TYR A 152 -29.50 1.28 6.95
CA TYR A 152 -30.66 0.48 7.34
C TYR A 152 -30.48 -0.04 8.77
N THR A 153 -31.40 0.32 9.66
CA THR A 153 -31.43 -0.17 11.04
C THR A 153 -32.45 -1.28 11.16
N PHE A 154 -32.04 -2.46 11.63
CA PHE A 154 -32.90 -3.62 11.84
C PHE A 154 -32.51 -4.41 13.09
N THR A 155 -33.40 -5.28 13.57
CA THR A 155 -33.17 -6.10 14.76
C THR A 155 -33.01 -7.56 14.37
N VAL A 156 -31.92 -8.18 14.84
CA VAL A 156 -31.70 -9.62 14.77
C VAL A 156 -32.00 -10.22 16.14
N GLU A 157 -32.68 -11.37 16.15
CA GLU A 157 -33.02 -12.13 17.33
C GLU A 157 -32.52 -13.58 17.17
N VAL A 158 -32.06 -14.17 18.28
CA VAL A 158 -31.74 -15.59 18.40
C VAL A 158 -32.49 -16.17 19.59
N THR A 159 -33.09 -17.34 19.40
CA THR A 159 -33.63 -18.15 20.48
C THR A 159 -32.99 -19.53 20.50
N ASP A 160 -32.81 -20.12 21.68
CA ASP A 160 -32.40 -21.53 21.86
C ASP A 160 -33.60 -22.43 22.23
N GLY A 161 -34.82 -21.91 22.12
CA GLY A 161 -36.07 -22.52 22.52
C GLY A 161 -36.50 -22.23 23.97
N GLN A 162 -35.61 -21.68 24.81
CA GLN A 162 -35.89 -21.36 26.22
C GLN A 162 -35.56 -19.90 26.57
N GLN A 163 -34.49 -19.37 25.99
CA GLN A 163 -34.04 -17.99 26.08
C GLN A 163 -34.15 -17.33 24.71
N THR A 164 -34.22 -16.00 24.74
CA THR A 164 -34.17 -15.15 23.56
C THR A 164 -33.21 -13.99 23.82
N ALA A 165 -32.37 -13.68 22.83
CA ALA A 165 -31.53 -12.49 22.82
C ALA A 165 -31.77 -11.71 21.53
N SER A 166 -31.81 -10.39 21.63
CA SER A 166 -32.00 -9.51 20.47
C SER A 166 -30.98 -8.38 20.46
N LYS A 167 -30.65 -7.92 19.25
CA LYS A 167 -29.71 -6.81 19.04
C LYS A 167 -30.07 -6.05 17.77
N SER A 168 -30.03 -4.72 17.85
CA SER A 168 -30.16 -3.85 16.68
C SER A 168 -28.82 -3.67 15.99
N PHE A 169 -28.83 -3.71 14.66
CA PHE A 169 -27.69 -3.48 13.79
C PHE A 169 -28.01 -2.36 12.79
N ASP A 170 -26.98 -1.60 12.46
CA ASP A 170 -26.97 -0.69 11.30
C ASP A 170 -26.17 -1.35 10.18
N LEU A 171 -26.76 -1.41 8.98
CA LEU A 171 -26.09 -1.81 7.75
C LEU A 171 -26.05 -0.62 6.79
N THR A 172 -24.85 -0.15 6.49
CA THR A 172 -24.64 0.90 5.49
C THR A 172 -24.52 0.28 4.10
N VAL A 173 -25.43 0.64 3.20
CA VAL A 173 -25.34 0.36 1.77
C VAL A 173 -24.73 1.55 1.06
N LYS A 174 -23.62 1.32 0.36
CA LYS A 174 -22.97 2.29 -0.51
C LYS A 174 -23.45 2.13 -1.95
N PRO A 175 -23.39 3.19 -2.78
CA PRO A 175 -23.60 3.06 -4.22
C PRO A 175 -22.74 1.93 -4.82
N GLY A 176 -23.25 1.27 -5.85
CA GLY A 176 -22.48 0.26 -6.59
C GLY A 176 -21.29 0.90 -7.29
N ILE A 177 -20.19 0.14 -7.43
CA ILE A 177 -19.04 0.56 -8.24
C ILE A 177 -19.48 0.59 -9.70
N MET A 178 -19.34 1.74 -10.34
CA MET A 178 -19.72 1.96 -11.74
C MET A 178 -18.49 2.16 -12.62
N ASP A 179 -18.60 1.69 -13.86
CA ASP A 179 -17.70 2.07 -14.94
C ASP A 179 -18.31 3.24 -15.72
N TRP A 180 -17.59 4.35 -15.78
CA TRP A 180 -17.95 5.53 -16.59
C TRP A 180 -17.11 5.57 -17.86
N TYR A 181 -17.74 5.94 -18.97
CA TYR A 181 -17.09 5.92 -20.29
C TYR A 181 -16.90 7.34 -20.82
N VAL A 182 -15.69 7.64 -21.30
CA VAL A 182 -15.33 8.93 -21.90
C VAL A 182 -14.75 8.72 -23.29
N ASP A 183 -15.35 9.34 -24.30
CA ASP A 183 -14.90 9.32 -25.69
C ASP A 183 -14.83 10.75 -26.23
N GLY A 184 -13.61 11.28 -26.38
CA GLY A 184 -13.37 12.64 -26.88
C GLY A 184 -13.67 12.82 -28.38
N VAL A 185 -13.92 11.75 -29.13
CA VAL A 185 -14.22 11.77 -30.58
C VAL A 185 -15.73 11.74 -30.81
N ASN A 186 -16.44 10.78 -30.21
CA ASN A 186 -17.87 10.55 -30.47
C ASN A 186 -18.79 10.84 -29.27
N GLY A 187 -18.23 11.10 -28.09
CA GLY A 187 -18.97 11.31 -26.86
C GLY A 187 -19.68 12.67 -26.80
N SER A 188 -20.55 12.81 -25.81
CA SER A 188 -21.25 14.06 -25.49
C SER A 188 -21.46 14.17 -23.99
N ASP A 189 -21.19 15.34 -23.39
CA ASP A 189 -21.45 15.57 -21.96
C ASP A 189 -22.95 15.63 -21.60
N ALA A 190 -23.83 15.55 -22.61
CA ALA A 190 -25.26 15.34 -22.43
C ALA A 190 -25.66 13.86 -22.27
N ASN A 191 -24.74 12.92 -22.54
CA ASN A 191 -24.97 11.48 -22.40
C ASN A 191 -24.94 11.02 -20.93
N GLY A 192 -25.30 9.76 -20.70
CA GLY A 192 -25.34 9.15 -19.36
C GLY A 192 -24.01 8.59 -18.86
N GLY A 193 -23.02 8.38 -19.74
CA GLY A 193 -21.70 7.82 -19.40
C GLY A 193 -21.71 6.32 -19.15
N THR A 194 -22.79 5.60 -19.50
CA THR A 194 -23.02 4.20 -19.09
C THR A 194 -22.46 3.15 -20.05
N GLY A 195 -21.81 3.57 -21.13
CA GLY A 195 -21.17 2.72 -22.13
C GLY A 195 -20.63 3.55 -23.28
N TRP A 196 -19.87 2.95 -24.21
CA TRP A 196 -19.23 3.68 -25.31
C TRP A 196 -20.19 4.44 -26.24
N ASN A 197 -21.39 3.89 -26.51
CA ASN A 197 -22.42 4.58 -27.31
C ASN A 197 -23.17 5.68 -26.54
N ASP A 198 -22.89 5.82 -25.24
CA ASP A 198 -23.46 6.77 -24.30
C ASP A 198 -22.34 7.48 -23.52
N ALA A 199 -21.13 7.57 -24.08
CA ALA A 199 -19.97 8.09 -23.38
C ALA A 199 -20.05 9.61 -23.20
N PHE A 200 -19.47 10.12 -22.11
CA PHE A 200 -19.19 11.54 -21.96
C PHE A 200 -18.13 12.00 -22.98
N ALA A 201 -18.11 13.29 -23.31
CA ALA A 201 -17.07 13.85 -24.18
C ALA A 201 -15.80 14.19 -23.38
N THR A 202 -15.94 14.56 -22.11
CA THR A 202 -14.84 15.08 -21.28
C THR A 202 -14.58 14.24 -20.04
N ILE A 203 -13.32 14.23 -19.62
CA ILE A 203 -12.86 13.59 -18.38
C ILE A 203 -13.44 14.36 -17.18
N ALA A 204 -13.44 15.69 -17.22
CA ALA A 204 -14.01 16.53 -16.17
C ALA A 204 -15.48 16.19 -15.90
N LYS A 205 -16.27 15.92 -16.96
CA LYS A 205 -17.66 15.50 -16.79
C LYS A 205 -17.77 14.16 -16.06
N ALA A 206 -16.97 13.16 -16.44
CA ALA A 206 -16.96 11.88 -15.74
C ALA A 206 -16.54 11.99 -14.27
N LEU A 207 -15.48 12.75 -13.98
CA LEU A 207 -15.03 13.02 -12.60
C LEU A 207 -16.12 13.71 -11.75
N SER A 208 -16.98 14.53 -12.37
CA SER A 208 -18.07 15.22 -11.67
C SER A 208 -19.17 14.26 -11.17
N VAL A 209 -19.35 13.10 -11.83
CA VAL A 209 -20.41 12.13 -11.49
C VAL A 209 -19.89 10.90 -10.76
N ALA A 210 -18.62 10.55 -10.96
CA ALA A 210 -18.00 9.39 -10.32
C ALA A 210 -17.94 9.52 -8.79
N ALA A 211 -18.14 8.40 -8.10
CA ALA A 211 -18.04 8.23 -6.66
C ALA A 211 -16.80 7.43 -6.27
N ASP A 212 -16.58 7.26 -4.96
CA ASP A 212 -15.50 6.41 -4.44
C ASP A 212 -15.67 4.97 -4.92
N GLY A 213 -14.58 4.41 -5.45
CA GLY A 213 -14.51 3.04 -5.98
C GLY A 213 -14.80 2.94 -7.48
N ASP A 214 -15.34 3.98 -8.11
CA ASP A 214 -15.66 3.97 -9.53
C ASP A 214 -14.42 3.92 -10.43
N THR A 215 -14.58 3.32 -11.61
CA THR A 215 -13.59 3.37 -12.68
C THR A 215 -14.09 4.28 -13.79
N ILE A 216 -13.22 5.15 -14.30
CA ILE A 216 -13.49 5.96 -15.49
C ILE A 216 -12.60 5.44 -16.62
N LEU A 217 -13.22 4.83 -17.63
CA LEU A 217 -12.56 4.33 -18.84
C LEU A 217 -12.54 5.44 -19.90
N VAL A 218 -11.34 5.86 -20.30
CA VAL A 218 -11.13 6.95 -21.24
C VAL A 218 -10.55 6.42 -22.54
N ALA A 219 -11.26 6.63 -23.66
CA ALA A 219 -10.80 6.22 -24.99
C ALA A 219 -9.55 7.00 -25.43
N ASP A 220 -8.75 6.39 -26.30
CA ASP A 220 -7.55 6.95 -26.92
C ASP A 220 -7.90 8.12 -27.88
N ALA A 221 -8.10 9.30 -27.29
CA ALA A 221 -8.28 10.56 -27.99
C ALA A 221 -7.37 11.64 -27.40
N THR A 222 -7.36 12.84 -28.00
CA THR A 222 -6.71 14.02 -27.41
C THR A 222 -7.73 14.85 -26.66
N TYR A 223 -7.52 15.01 -25.36
CA TYR A 223 -8.33 15.77 -24.42
C TYR A 223 -7.61 17.07 -24.07
N ASN A 224 -8.18 18.21 -24.47
CA ASN A 224 -7.63 19.53 -24.16
C ASN A 224 -8.23 20.03 -22.84
N GLU A 225 -7.94 19.33 -21.76
CA GLU A 225 -8.48 19.59 -20.41
C GLU A 225 -7.36 19.92 -19.43
N THR A 226 -7.68 20.74 -18.43
CA THR A 226 -6.74 21.18 -17.40
C THR A 226 -7.44 21.23 -16.05
N ASN A 227 -6.66 21.18 -14.98
CA ASN A 227 -7.10 21.26 -13.59
C ASN A 227 -8.18 20.22 -13.24
N LEU A 228 -8.04 19.02 -13.78
CA LEU A 228 -8.83 17.85 -13.40
C LEU A 228 -8.55 17.56 -11.91
N ASN A 229 -9.61 17.36 -11.14
CA ASN A 229 -9.51 17.18 -9.69
C ASN A 229 -10.47 16.06 -9.25
N PHE A 230 -9.97 15.15 -8.42
CA PHE A 230 -10.75 14.02 -7.91
C PHE A 230 -11.59 14.43 -6.69
N ASN A 231 -11.26 15.57 -6.06
CA ASN A 231 -11.90 16.11 -4.86
C ASN A 231 -11.87 15.11 -3.69
N GLY A 232 -10.73 14.45 -3.51
CA GLY A 232 -10.53 13.42 -2.48
C GLY A 232 -11.15 12.06 -2.81
N LYS A 233 -11.79 11.92 -3.98
CA LYS A 233 -12.50 10.68 -4.35
C LYS A 233 -11.55 9.58 -4.82
N LYS A 234 -11.87 8.34 -4.43
CA LYS A 234 -11.12 7.13 -4.74
C LYS A 234 -11.48 6.58 -6.12
N ILE A 235 -11.10 7.30 -7.17
CA ILE A 235 -11.45 6.97 -8.55
C ILE A 235 -10.27 6.29 -9.25
N HIS A 236 -10.53 5.25 -10.05
CA HIS A 236 -9.56 4.73 -11.01
C HIS A 236 -9.81 5.34 -12.39
N LEU A 237 -9.06 6.38 -12.73
CA LEU A 237 -9.06 6.97 -14.06
C LEU A 237 -8.10 6.18 -14.94
N LYS A 238 -8.64 5.50 -15.96
CA LYS A 238 -7.89 4.54 -16.77
C LYS A 238 -8.04 4.81 -18.26
N GLY A 239 -6.91 5.05 -18.93
CA GLY A 239 -6.85 5.14 -20.38
C GLY A 239 -6.94 3.76 -21.04
N VAL A 240 -7.68 3.67 -22.15
CA VAL A 240 -7.86 2.45 -22.93
C VAL A 240 -7.67 2.68 -24.44
N ASP A 241 -7.16 1.66 -25.12
CA ASP A 241 -7.09 1.58 -26.58
C ASP A 241 -8.46 1.16 -27.12
N TYR A 242 -9.21 2.10 -27.70
CA TYR A 242 -10.60 1.90 -28.13
C TYR A 242 -10.79 2.17 -29.64
N HIS A 243 -10.17 3.22 -30.16
CA HIS A 243 -10.23 3.59 -31.56
C HIS A 243 -9.16 2.87 -32.37
N SER A 244 -9.49 2.47 -33.60
CA SER A 244 -8.53 1.87 -34.54
C SER A 244 -7.56 2.90 -35.16
N GLY A 245 -7.34 4.05 -34.51
CA GLY A 245 -6.74 5.28 -35.06
C GLY A 245 -5.23 5.45 -34.83
N GLY A 246 -4.61 4.53 -34.09
CA GLY A 246 -3.15 4.45 -33.93
C GLY A 246 -2.58 5.11 -32.67
N LEU A 247 -3.40 5.78 -31.86
CA LEU A 247 -3.06 5.98 -30.45
C LEU A 247 -3.33 4.67 -29.71
N THR A 248 -2.55 4.36 -28.68
CA THR A 248 -2.78 3.19 -27.82
C THR A 248 -3.21 3.59 -26.41
N ARG A 249 -3.36 4.89 -26.18
CA ARG A 249 -3.75 5.51 -24.91
C ARG A 249 -4.20 6.96 -25.11
N PRO A 250 -5.04 7.52 -24.22
CA PRO A 250 -5.47 8.90 -24.28
C PRO A 250 -4.32 9.89 -24.07
N VAL A 251 -4.44 11.06 -24.67
CA VAL A 251 -3.52 12.19 -24.53
C VAL A 251 -4.25 13.34 -23.85
N ILE A 252 -3.80 13.75 -22.66
CA ILE A 252 -4.20 15.00 -22.02
C ILE A 252 -3.18 16.07 -22.44
N ASP A 253 -3.59 16.94 -23.34
CA ASP A 253 -2.78 18.04 -23.86
C ASP A 253 -3.21 19.35 -23.21
N CYS A 254 -2.40 19.87 -22.29
CA CYS A 254 -2.73 21.11 -21.58
C CYS A 254 -2.49 22.38 -22.42
N GLY A 255 -1.97 22.24 -23.65
CA GLY A 255 -1.86 23.35 -24.61
C GLY A 255 -0.93 24.49 -24.17
N GLY A 256 -0.01 24.24 -23.23
CA GLY A 256 0.89 25.25 -22.67
C GLY A 256 0.22 26.18 -21.65
N ALA A 257 -0.92 25.81 -21.06
CA ALA A 257 -1.60 26.63 -20.07
C ALA A 257 -2.23 25.78 -18.97
N GLY A 258 -1.76 25.94 -17.74
CA GLY A 258 -2.24 25.17 -16.60
C GLY A 258 -1.66 23.76 -16.54
N ARG A 259 -2.11 23.00 -15.56
CA ARG A 259 -1.68 21.61 -15.31
C ARG A 259 -2.81 20.64 -15.60
N ALA A 260 -2.50 19.36 -15.82
CA ALA A 260 -3.51 18.34 -16.06
C ALA A 260 -4.30 18.04 -14.79
N PHE A 261 -3.62 17.77 -13.66
CA PHE A 261 -4.26 17.36 -12.41
C PHE A 261 -3.88 18.22 -11.22
N VAL A 262 -4.85 18.42 -10.31
CA VAL A 262 -4.66 18.98 -8.98
C VAL A 262 -5.16 17.96 -7.96
N PHE A 263 -4.28 17.55 -7.05
CA PHE A 263 -4.58 16.68 -5.91
C PHE A 263 -4.27 17.44 -4.62
N ASP A 264 -5.29 18.05 -4.05
CA ASP A 264 -5.19 18.95 -2.89
C ASP A 264 -6.27 18.67 -1.83
N SER A 265 -6.99 17.56 -1.98
CA SER A 265 -8.21 17.25 -1.24
C SER A 265 -8.12 15.95 -0.45
N GLY A 266 -6.90 15.46 -0.18
CA GLY A 266 -6.65 14.28 0.63
C GLY A 266 -6.73 12.98 -0.14
N GLU A 267 -6.50 13.00 -1.46
CA GLU A 267 -6.44 11.81 -2.28
C GLU A 267 -5.43 10.80 -1.73
N THR A 268 -5.81 9.53 -1.70
CA THR A 268 -4.96 8.41 -1.25
C THR A 268 -4.45 7.62 -2.44
N SER A 269 -3.69 6.54 -2.19
CA SER A 269 -3.26 5.60 -3.24
C SER A 269 -4.41 4.95 -4.02
N ASP A 270 -5.65 5.03 -3.51
CA ASP A 270 -6.85 4.56 -4.19
C ASP A 270 -7.35 5.55 -5.28
N SER A 271 -6.76 6.75 -5.34
CA SER A 271 -6.97 7.72 -6.43
C SER A 271 -5.92 7.46 -7.50
N ILE A 272 -6.33 6.83 -8.62
CA ILE A 272 -5.41 6.26 -9.60
C ILE A 272 -5.53 6.99 -10.93
N VAL A 273 -4.39 7.42 -11.48
CA VAL A 273 -4.25 7.86 -12.88
C VAL A 273 -3.40 6.81 -13.61
N ASP A 274 -4.01 6.12 -14.56
CA ASP A 274 -3.44 4.94 -15.24
C ASP A 274 -3.48 5.07 -16.76
N ASN A 275 -2.33 4.89 -17.42
CA ASN A 275 -2.20 4.76 -18.87
C ASN A 275 -2.59 6.03 -19.66
N PHE A 276 -1.98 7.17 -19.34
CA PHE A 276 -2.16 8.43 -20.09
C PHE A 276 -0.85 8.96 -20.66
N VAL A 277 -0.92 9.69 -21.77
CA VAL A 277 0.10 10.71 -22.12
C VAL A 277 -0.37 12.04 -21.54
N ILE A 278 0.46 12.70 -20.75
CA ILE A 278 0.19 14.01 -20.16
C ILE A 278 1.28 14.97 -20.62
N LYS A 279 0.90 15.97 -21.42
CA LYS A 279 1.88 16.83 -22.10
C LYS A 279 1.49 18.29 -22.15
N ASN A 280 2.51 19.11 -22.41
CA ASN A 280 2.40 20.56 -22.58
C ASN A 280 1.71 21.26 -21.39
N GLY A 281 1.81 20.68 -20.19
CA GLY A 281 1.42 21.35 -18.95
C GLY A 281 2.36 22.53 -18.69
N SER A 282 1.82 23.68 -18.28
CA SER A 282 2.59 24.88 -17.98
C SER A 282 1.96 25.63 -16.82
N ALA A 283 2.56 25.51 -15.64
CA ALA A 283 2.07 26.11 -14.41
C ALA A 283 3.23 26.60 -13.54
N VAL A 284 2.95 27.42 -12.52
CA VAL A 284 4.01 27.92 -11.63
C VAL A 284 4.74 26.79 -10.90
N ASP A 285 3.99 25.80 -10.43
CA ASP A 285 4.49 24.58 -9.82
C ASP A 285 3.63 23.40 -10.27
N GLY A 286 4.26 22.24 -10.45
CA GLY A 286 3.64 21.03 -10.96
C GLY A 286 3.10 21.25 -12.37
N GLY A 287 3.98 21.25 -13.37
CA GLY A 287 3.60 21.58 -14.75
C GLY A 287 2.49 20.66 -15.27
N ALA A 288 2.52 19.37 -14.93
CA ALA A 288 1.44 18.41 -15.22
C ALA A 288 0.57 18.08 -14.01
N ILE A 289 1.16 17.84 -12.84
CA ILE A 289 0.46 17.38 -11.63
C ILE A 289 0.98 18.15 -10.42
N TYR A 290 0.04 18.64 -9.61
CA TYR A 290 0.31 19.24 -8.31
C TYR A 290 -0.32 18.41 -7.19
N CYS A 291 0.51 17.90 -6.28
CA CYS A 291 0.10 17.14 -5.09
C CYS A 291 0.42 17.94 -3.82
N SER A 292 -0.61 18.24 -3.02
CA SER A 292 -0.49 18.90 -1.72
C SER A 292 -1.35 18.17 -0.68
N GLY A 293 -0.73 17.65 0.39
CA GLY A 293 -1.42 16.86 1.39
C GLY A 293 -2.11 15.60 0.83
N SER A 294 -1.66 15.12 -0.34
CA SER A 294 -2.36 14.10 -1.13
C SER A 294 -1.35 13.14 -1.77
N SER A 295 -1.67 11.85 -1.80
CA SER A 295 -0.75 10.77 -2.20
C SER A 295 -1.40 9.81 -3.20
N PRO A 296 -1.79 10.28 -4.41
CA PRO A 296 -2.39 9.44 -5.45
C PRO A 296 -1.42 8.36 -5.99
N THR A 297 -1.98 7.39 -6.70
CA THR A 297 -1.22 6.45 -7.53
C THR A 297 -1.19 6.94 -8.98
N ILE A 298 0.00 7.02 -9.56
CA ILE A 298 0.26 7.43 -10.93
C ILE A 298 1.00 6.27 -11.58
N THR A 299 0.39 5.64 -12.59
CA THR A 299 0.94 4.42 -13.19
C THR A 299 0.81 4.39 -14.70
N ASN A 300 1.76 3.75 -15.38
CA ASN A 300 1.76 3.58 -16.84
C ASN A 300 1.66 4.89 -17.63
N CYS A 301 2.06 6.02 -17.05
CA CYS A 301 1.88 7.34 -17.65
C CYS A 301 3.14 7.85 -18.37
N VAL A 302 2.96 8.68 -19.38
CA VAL A 302 4.03 9.38 -20.08
C VAL A 302 3.86 10.88 -19.86
N PHE A 303 4.82 11.51 -19.21
CA PHE A 303 4.92 12.95 -19.00
C PHE A 303 5.90 13.54 -20.01
N SER A 304 5.43 14.39 -20.93
CA SER A 304 6.27 14.95 -21.98
C SER A 304 6.11 16.46 -22.14
N GLY A 305 7.23 17.19 -22.16
CA GLY A 305 7.22 18.63 -22.45
C GLY A 305 6.41 19.46 -21.46
N ASN A 306 6.32 19.03 -20.20
CA ASN A 306 5.66 19.81 -19.15
C ASN A 306 6.65 20.76 -18.49
N GLU A 307 6.19 21.94 -18.11
CA GLU A 307 7.02 23.03 -17.61
C GLU A 307 6.48 23.61 -16.30
N ALA A 308 7.37 23.78 -15.32
CA ALA A 308 7.13 24.62 -14.16
C ALA A 308 7.75 26.01 -14.38
N THR A 309 6.91 27.02 -14.66
CA THR A 309 7.33 28.37 -15.11
C THR A 309 7.71 29.31 -13.97
N GLY A 310 7.78 28.82 -12.73
CA GLY A 310 8.10 29.63 -11.57
C GLY A 310 9.53 30.19 -11.55
N SER A 311 9.80 31.07 -10.59
CA SER A 311 11.08 31.81 -10.51
C SER A 311 11.82 31.50 -9.22
N THR A 312 12.48 32.46 -8.58
CA THR A 312 13.44 32.24 -7.48
C THR A 312 12.93 31.45 -6.28
N THR A 313 11.62 31.40 -6.04
CA THR A 313 11.00 30.73 -4.91
C THR A 313 9.87 29.76 -5.33
N SER A 314 9.78 29.45 -6.62
CA SER A 314 8.76 28.57 -7.21
C SER A 314 9.37 27.84 -8.42
N GLY A 315 8.56 27.18 -9.25
CA GLY A 315 9.07 26.45 -10.41
C GLY A 315 9.47 25.04 -10.03
N ASN A 316 8.71 24.43 -9.12
CA ASN A 316 8.95 23.10 -8.62
C ASN A 316 8.24 22.06 -9.50
N GLY A 317 8.97 21.03 -9.93
CA GLY A 317 8.43 19.85 -10.58
C GLY A 317 7.85 20.14 -11.96
N GLY A 318 8.66 19.99 -13.01
CA GLY A 318 8.23 20.28 -14.38
C GLY A 318 7.07 19.38 -14.81
N ALA A 319 7.08 18.12 -14.38
CA ALA A 319 5.91 17.25 -14.48
C ALA A 319 5.13 17.23 -13.15
N ILE A 320 5.73 16.76 -12.06
CA ILE A 320 5.02 16.49 -10.80
C ILE A 320 5.67 17.28 -9.65
N PHE A 321 4.85 18.01 -8.90
CA PHE A 321 5.28 18.61 -7.64
C PHE A 321 4.55 17.99 -6.46
N CYS A 322 5.31 17.51 -5.47
CA CYS A 322 4.81 16.96 -4.22
C CYS A 322 5.18 17.87 -3.05
N THR A 323 4.19 18.35 -2.31
CA THR A 323 4.37 19.22 -1.14
C THR A 323 3.43 18.87 0.01
N ASN A 324 3.69 19.42 1.20
CA ASN A 324 2.86 19.23 2.39
C ASN A 324 2.63 17.75 2.74
N SER A 325 3.72 16.99 2.90
CA SER A 325 3.69 15.55 3.21
C SER A 325 3.00 14.68 2.14
N SER A 326 3.11 15.06 0.86
CA SER A 326 2.56 14.28 -0.25
C SER A 326 3.52 13.17 -0.66
N SER A 327 3.07 11.91 -0.64
CA SER A 327 3.92 10.75 -0.96
C SER A 327 3.25 9.85 -2.00
N PRO A 328 2.98 10.34 -3.23
CA PRO A 328 2.35 9.55 -4.27
C PRO A 328 3.18 8.32 -4.64
N THR A 329 2.49 7.30 -5.15
CA THR A 329 3.13 6.12 -5.75
C THR A 329 3.22 6.33 -7.26
N ILE A 330 4.42 6.32 -7.81
CA ILE A 330 4.71 6.59 -9.23
C ILE A 330 5.38 5.35 -9.80
N THR A 331 4.71 4.68 -10.73
CA THR A 331 5.16 3.37 -11.21
C THR A 331 5.05 3.25 -12.72
N ASP A 332 6.02 2.60 -13.36
CA ASP A 332 5.92 2.25 -14.78
C ASP A 332 5.72 3.50 -15.68
N CYS A 333 6.30 4.64 -15.27
CA CYS A 333 6.10 5.94 -15.91
C CYS A 333 7.33 6.40 -16.70
N THR A 334 7.11 7.21 -17.73
CA THR A 334 8.19 7.88 -18.48
C THR A 334 8.07 9.39 -18.33
N PHE A 335 9.18 10.06 -17.99
CA PHE A 335 9.32 11.51 -17.90
C PHE A 335 10.33 11.96 -18.94
N SER A 336 9.86 12.66 -19.98
CA SER A 336 10.68 13.08 -21.11
C SER A 336 10.60 14.57 -21.40
N GLY A 337 11.74 15.26 -21.48
CA GLY A 337 11.78 16.66 -21.91
C GLY A 337 10.97 17.61 -21.03
N ASN A 338 10.79 17.30 -19.74
CA ASN A 338 10.11 18.21 -18.81
C ASN A 338 11.12 19.23 -18.26
N SER A 339 10.64 20.43 -17.95
CA SER A 339 11.49 21.54 -17.51
C SER A 339 10.98 22.24 -16.26
N ALA A 340 11.90 22.68 -15.41
CA ALA A 340 11.57 23.37 -14.17
C ALA A 340 12.71 24.25 -13.68
N ARG A 341 12.49 24.93 -12.56
CA ARG A 341 13.60 25.45 -11.76
C ARG A 341 14.17 24.38 -10.84
N TYR A 342 13.31 23.65 -10.13
CA TYR A 342 13.68 22.59 -9.20
C TYR A 342 13.04 21.28 -9.64
N GLY A 343 13.84 20.28 -10.01
CA GLY A 343 13.36 18.97 -10.45
C GLY A 343 12.64 19.07 -11.79
N GLY A 344 13.39 18.93 -12.89
CA GLY A 344 12.83 19.05 -14.24
C GLY A 344 11.66 18.10 -14.49
N ALA A 345 11.66 16.93 -13.86
CA ALA A 345 10.52 16.01 -13.84
C ALA A 345 9.73 16.11 -12.52
N VAL A 346 10.37 15.76 -11.40
CA VAL A 346 9.69 15.60 -10.10
C VAL A 346 10.37 16.47 -9.05
N CYS A 347 9.59 17.20 -8.26
CA CYS A 347 10.10 17.88 -7.06
C CYS A 347 9.34 17.40 -5.82
N CYS A 348 10.11 17.06 -4.78
CA CYS A 348 9.63 16.62 -3.49
C CYS A 348 10.04 17.64 -2.42
N TYR A 349 9.07 18.26 -1.76
CA TYR A 349 9.30 19.33 -0.80
C TYR A 349 8.46 19.15 0.46
N GLY A 350 9.00 19.54 1.62
CA GLY A 350 8.25 19.59 2.88
C GLY A 350 7.76 18.22 3.33
N SER A 351 8.69 17.32 3.63
CA SER A 351 8.44 15.95 4.10
C SER A 351 7.67 15.07 3.11
N SER A 352 7.80 15.34 1.80
CA SER A 352 7.13 14.60 0.74
C SER A 352 8.03 13.47 0.24
N SER A 353 7.61 12.21 0.36
CA SER A 353 8.48 11.05 0.11
C SER A 353 7.83 10.05 -0.84
N PRO A 354 7.66 10.38 -2.13
CA PRO A 354 7.03 9.47 -3.09
C PRO A 354 7.82 8.16 -3.27
N THR A 355 7.10 7.11 -3.63
CA THR A 355 7.70 5.85 -4.10
C THR A 355 7.73 5.87 -5.62
N ILE A 356 8.91 5.75 -6.21
CA ILE A 356 9.14 5.82 -7.66
C ILE A 356 9.76 4.50 -8.09
N ARG A 357 9.05 3.72 -8.92
CA ARG A 357 9.51 2.39 -9.33
C ARG A 357 9.34 2.15 -10.83
N ASN A 358 10.33 1.52 -11.46
CA ASN A 358 10.28 1.18 -12.89
C ASN A 358 9.98 2.40 -13.78
N CYS A 359 10.64 3.51 -13.49
CA CYS A 359 10.42 4.78 -14.19
C CYS A 359 11.63 5.16 -15.03
N THR A 360 11.38 5.78 -16.19
CA THR A 360 12.42 6.35 -17.05
C THR A 360 12.36 7.87 -17.01
N PHE A 361 13.49 8.51 -16.74
CA PHE A 361 13.69 9.96 -16.77
C PHE A 361 14.69 10.29 -17.86
N SER A 362 14.23 10.89 -18.96
CA SER A 362 15.09 11.20 -20.11
C SER A 362 15.00 12.65 -20.56
N GLY A 363 16.14 13.30 -20.74
CA GLY A 363 16.20 14.65 -21.33
C GLY A 363 15.44 15.71 -20.53
N ASN A 364 15.21 15.51 -19.23
CA ASN A 364 14.57 16.52 -18.39
C ASN A 364 15.62 17.57 -17.97
N SER A 365 15.20 18.82 -17.83
CA SER A 365 16.13 19.93 -17.58
C SER A 365 15.66 20.84 -16.45
N ALA A 366 16.57 21.30 -15.61
CA ALA A 366 16.23 22.31 -14.61
C ALA A 366 17.41 23.19 -14.23
N TYR A 367 17.14 24.26 -13.48
CA TYR A 367 18.19 25.02 -12.81
C TYR A 367 18.87 24.14 -11.74
N GLU A 368 18.10 23.36 -10.98
CA GLU A 368 18.58 22.38 -10.01
C GLU A 368 17.83 21.05 -10.18
N ALA A 369 18.60 19.95 -10.25
CA ALA A 369 18.16 18.60 -10.59
C ALA A 369 17.42 18.49 -11.92
N GLY A 370 18.12 18.05 -12.97
CA GLY A 370 17.49 17.82 -14.26
C GLY A 370 16.27 16.90 -14.20
N ALA A 371 16.24 15.90 -13.31
CA ALA A 371 15.10 15.00 -13.12
C ALA A 371 14.39 15.21 -11.77
N ILE A 372 15.01 14.83 -10.64
CA ILE A 372 14.35 14.74 -9.33
C ILE A 372 15.03 15.65 -8.31
N ASN A 373 14.28 16.59 -7.75
CA ASN A 373 14.71 17.40 -6.61
C ASN A 373 14.05 16.92 -5.32
N CYS A 374 14.84 16.77 -4.25
CA CYS A 374 14.39 16.39 -2.91
C CYS A 374 14.85 17.44 -1.90
N ASN A 375 13.92 18.06 -1.17
CA ASN A 375 14.25 19.14 -0.24
C ASN A 375 13.37 19.12 1.01
N GLN A 376 13.88 19.63 2.13
CA GLN A 376 13.22 19.75 3.43
C GLN A 376 12.68 18.41 3.93
N SER A 377 13.61 17.52 4.32
CA SER A 377 13.29 16.20 4.87
C SER A 377 12.45 15.31 3.94
N SER A 378 12.57 15.51 2.63
CA SER A 378 11.85 14.74 1.60
C SER A 378 12.74 13.59 1.13
N SER A 379 12.32 12.35 1.36
CA SER A 379 13.17 11.17 1.21
C SER A 379 12.49 10.10 0.34
N PRO A 380 12.36 10.34 -0.98
CA PRO A 380 11.73 9.36 -1.86
C PRO A 380 12.51 8.04 -1.93
N THR A 381 11.76 6.98 -2.22
CA THR A 381 12.33 5.68 -2.57
C THR A 381 12.30 5.53 -4.09
N ILE A 382 13.46 5.29 -4.70
CA ILE A 382 13.64 5.20 -6.15
C ILE A 382 14.20 3.82 -6.46
N THR A 383 13.47 3.01 -7.24
CA THR A 383 13.83 1.61 -7.50
C THR A 383 13.62 1.25 -8.96
N ASP A 384 14.54 0.48 -9.55
CA ASP A 384 14.42 0.01 -10.95
C ASP A 384 14.27 1.15 -11.96
N CYS A 385 14.96 2.29 -11.74
CA CYS A 385 14.78 3.49 -12.56
C CYS A 385 15.97 3.78 -13.48
N VAL A 386 15.65 4.38 -14.63
CA VAL A 386 16.63 4.80 -15.64
C VAL A 386 16.66 6.32 -15.70
N PHE A 387 17.84 6.92 -15.55
CA PHE A 387 18.09 8.36 -15.67
C PHE A 387 19.09 8.62 -16.80
N THR A 388 18.61 9.11 -17.94
CA THR A 388 19.45 9.28 -19.12
C THR A 388 19.39 10.69 -19.71
N GLY A 389 20.54 11.36 -19.82
CA GLY A 389 20.63 12.64 -20.51
C GLY A 389 19.87 13.78 -19.83
N ASN A 390 19.64 13.71 -18.51
CA ASN A 390 19.02 14.81 -17.76
C ASN A 390 20.06 15.90 -17.48
N SER A 391 19.61 17.16 -17.44
CA SER A 391 20.50 18.31 -17.32
C SER A 391 20.10 19.27 -16.20
N GLY A 392 20.97 19.44 -15.22
CA GLY A 392 20.89 20.50 -14.22
C GLY A 392 21.80 21.66 -14.61
N GLU A 393 21.41 22.91 -14.38
CA GLU A 393 22.35 24.03 -14.57
C GLU A 393 23.38 24.04 -13.44
N VAL A 394 22.92 23.96 -12.19
CA VAL A 394 23.77 24.13 -11.01
C VAL A 394 24.04 22.81 -10.32
N TYR A 395 23.03 22.23 -9.69
CA TYR A 395 23.20 21.03 -8.85
C TYR A 395 22.51 19.83 -9.47
N GLY A 396 23.21 18.70 -9.61
CA GLY A 396 22.66 17.42 -9.99
C GLY A 396 22.16 17.39 -11.44
N GLY A 397 22.84 16.67 -12.33
CA GLY A 397 22.32 16.46 -13.68
C GLY A 397 21.02 15.66 -13.67
N ALA A 398 20.87 14.69 -12.76
CA ALA A 398 19.64 13.93 -12.57
C ALA A 398 18.97 14.25 -11.23
N VAL A 399 19.65 14.05 -10.11
CA VAL A 399 19.06 14.11 -8.77
C VAL A 399 19.77 15.13 -7.90
N SER A 400 19.02 15.92 -7.12
CA SER A 400 19.61 16.77 -6.08
C SER A 400 18.90 16.63 -4.75
N CYS A 401 19.64 16.53 -3.65
CA CYS A 401 19.10 16.30 -2.31
C CYS A 401 19.53 17.41 -1.34
N TRP A 402 18.59 17.98 -0.60
CA TRP A 402 18.82 19.16 0.25
C TRP A 402 18.21 19.02 1.63
N ASN A 403 18.80 19.70 2.62
CA ASN A 403 18.16 20.04 3.89
C ASN A 403 17.55 18.82 4.61
N SER A 404 18.40 17.93 5.10
CA SER A 404 18.04 16.70 5.83
C SER A 404 17.22 15.67 5.03
N SER A 405 17.18 15.81 3.70
CA SER A 405 16.62 14.77 2.82
C SER A 405 17.52 13.54 2.80
N SER A 406 16.94 12.34 2.68
CA SER A 406 17.66 11.07 2.72
C SER A 406 17.05 10.02 1.77
N PRO A 407 17.01 10.26 0.45
CA PRO A 407 16.45 9.28 -0.48
C PRO A 407 17.23 7.97 -0.53
N SER A 408 16.50 6.91 -0.87
CA SER A 408 17.03 5.57 -1.14
C SER A 408 16.93 5.28 -2.63
N ILE A 409 18.06 4.91 -3.25
CA ILE A 409 18.16 4.64 -4.69
C ILE A 409 18.65 3.21 -4.87
N VAL A 410 17.88 2.38 -5.57
CA VAL A 410 18.15 0.94 -5.63
C VAL A 410 17.97 0.43 -7.05
N ASN A 411 18.91 -0.37 -7.55
CA ASN A 411 18.81 -0.99 -8.87
C ASN A 411 18.55 0.03 -9.99
N CYS A 412 19.28 1.15 -9.98
CA CYS A 412 19.07 2.26 -10.92
C CYS A 412 20.29 2.50 -11.79
N ILE A 413 20.08 3.09 -12.96
CA ILE A 413 21.15 3.51 -13.86
C ILE A 413 21.09 5.01 -14.17
N PHE A 414 22.25 5.67 -14.09
CA PHE A 414 22.45 7.09 -14.36
C PHE A 414 23.47 7.26 -15.47
N THR A 415 23.02 7.65 -16.66
CA THR A 415 23.84 7.70 -17.87
C THR A 415 23.74 9.02 -18.62
N GLY A 416 24.89 9.60 -18.98
CA GLY A 416 24.91 10.81 -19.79
C GLY A 416 24.24 12.03 -19.14
N ASN A 417 23.97 12.02 -17.83
CA ASN A 417 23.40 13.18 -17.14
C ASN A 417 24.48 14.26 -16.97
N SER A 418 24.08 15.52 -16.96
CA SER A 418 25.04 16.61 -16.94
C SER A 418 24.66 17.78 -16.04
N SER A 419 25.63 18.35 -15.32
CA SER A 419 25.52 19.69 -14.75
C SER A 419 26.28 20.70 -15.62
N THR A 420 25.58 21.72 -16.14
CA THR A 420 26.08 22.53 -17.27
C THR A 420 26.61 23.91 -16.91
N GLY A 421 26.43 24.36 -15.66
CA GLY A 421 26.80 25.70 -15.20
C GLY A 421 28.30 25.91 -15.21
N THR A 422 28.77 26.90 -15.98
CA THR A 422 30.21 27.15 -16.22
C THR A 422 31.04 27.35 -14.94
N TYR A 423 30.44 27.88 -13.87
CA TYR A 423 31.11 28.13 -12.58
C TYR A 423 30.37 27.52 -11.39
N SER A 424 29.37 26.70 -11.67
CA SER A 424 28.43 26.24 -10.66
C SER A 424 27.87 24.85 -10.97
N GLY A 425 28.43 24.13 -11.94
CA GLY A 425 27.97 22.80 -12.34
C GLY A 425 28.55 21.74 -11.43
N PHE A 426 27.71 21.21 -10.54
CA PHE A 426 28.06 20.29 -9.47
C PHE A 426 27.24 19.00 -9.59
N GLY A 427 27.90 17.84 -9.53
CA GLY A 427 27.23 16.53 -9.55
C GLY A 427 26.60 16.22 -10.90
N GLY A 428 27.31 15.55 -11.81
CA GLY A 428 26.75 15.25 -13.14
C GLY A 428 25.58 14.26 -13.08
N ALA A 429 25.53 13.36 -12.11
CA ALA A 429 24.34 12.56 -11.81
C ALA A 429 23.62 13.06 -10.57
N ILE A 430 24.31 13.08 -9.43
CA ILE A 430 23.74 13.36 -8.11
C ILE A 430 24.51 14.48 -7.43
N SER A 431 23.79 15.43 -6.83
CA SER A 431 24.35 16.42 -5.91
C SER A 431 23.60 16.40 -4.56
N CYS A 432 24.33 16.51 -3.46
CA CYS A 432 23.77 16.53 -2.10
C CYS A 432 24.25 17.75 -1.34
N TYR A 433 23.36 18.39 -0.58
CA TYR A 433 23.68 19.54 0.26
C TYR A 433 22.98 19.38 1.62
N GLU A 434 23.73 19.28 2.72
CA GLU A 434 23.17 19.04 4.07
C GLU A 434 22.17 17.85 4.09
N ALA A 435 22.47 16.81 3.32
CA ALA A 435 21.59 15.68 3.05
C ALA A 435 22.32 14.33 3.17
N SER A 436 21.58 13.24 3.28
CA SER A 436 22.12 11.88 3.23
C SER A 436 21.60 11.15 1.99
N LEU A 437 22.26 10.08 1.56
CA LEU A 437 21.79 9.26 0.44
C LEU A 437 22.36 7.85 0.51
N THR A 438 21.53 6.86 0.23
CA THR A 438 21.99 5.48 0.02
C THR A 438 21.69 5.05 -1.40
N ALA A 439 22.70 4.55 -2.11
CA ALA A 439 22.56 3.93 -3.41
C ALA A 439 23.02 2.46 -3.35
N THR A 440 22.21 1.54 -3.86
CA THR A 440 22.57 0.11 -3.88
C THR A 440 22.31 -0.52 -5.24
N ASN A 441 23.26 -1.31 -5.75
CA ASN A 441 23.17 -1.99 -7.05
C ASN A 441 22.92 -1.00 -8.19
N CYS A 442 23.60 0.16 -8.18
CA CYS A 442 23.40 1.21 -9.18
C CYS A 442 24.60 1.35 -10.11
N THR A 443 24.36 1.83 -11.33
CA THR A 443 25.43 2.14 -12.30
C THR A 443 25.42 3.63 -12.65
N PHE A 444 26.55 4.30 -12.49
CA PHE A 444 26.78 5.69 -12.86
C PHE A 444 27.87 5.76 -13.92
N SER A 445 27.52 6.12 -15.16
CA SER A 445 28.51 6.17 -16.24
C SER A 445 28.24 7.25 -17.29
N GLY A 446 29.30 7.88 -17.80
CA GLY A 446 29.18 8.94 -18.80
C GLY A 446 28.49 10.21 -18.30
N ASN A 447 28.31 10.37 -16.99
CA ASN A 447 27.79 11.60 -16.41
C ASN A 447 28.89 12.66 -16.38
N SER A 448 28.50 13.93 -16.47
CA SER A 448 29.47 15.02 -16.53
C SER A 448 29.09 16.24 -15.70
N ALA A 449 30.05 16.86 -15.06
CA ALA A 449 29.87 18.14 -14.40
C ALA A 449 30.83 19.19 -14.97
N LYS A 450 30.46 20.46 -14.95
CA LYS A 450 31.41 21.51 -15.38
C LYS A 450 32.49 21.78 -14.34
N CYS A 451 32.19 21.67 -13.05
CA CYS A 451 33.09 22.06 -11.99
C CYS A 451 33.47 20.88 -11.08
N TYR A 452 32.50 20.22 -10.45
CA TYR A 452 32.84 19.25 -9.40
C TYR A 452 31.94 18.02 -9.46
N GLY A 453 32.53 16.83 -9.27
CA GLY A 453 31.79 15.58 -9.14
C GLY A 453 31.10 15.15 -10.43
N GLY A 454 31.82 14.54 -11.36
CA GLY A 454 31.25 14.13 -12.65
C GLY A 454 30.09 13.14 -12.50
N ALA A 455 30.13 12.24 -11.52
CA ALA A 455 28.94 11.50 -11.08
C ALA A 455 28.31 12.14 -9.84
N ILE A 456 29.07 12.21 -8.74
CA ILE A 456 28.55 12.53 -7.42
C ILE A 456 29.23 13.77 -6.86
N GLU A 457 28.42 14.70 -6.36
CA GLU A 457 28.89 15.83 -5.56
C GLU A 457 28.17 15.88 -4.20
N ALA A 458 28.88 16.26 -3.14
CA ALA A 458 28.26 16.51 -1.84
C ALA A 458 28.90 17.65 -1.05
N GLU A 459 28.07 18.57 -0.53
CA GLU A 459 28.46 19.75 0.23
C GLU A 459 27.81 19.79 1.63
N ARG A 460 28.56 20.26 2.62
CA ARG A 460 28.08 20.62 3.97
C ARG A 460 27.42 19.46 4.73
N SER A 461 28.25 18.66 5.39
CA SER A 461 27.82 17.64 6.37
C SER A 461 26.90 16.56 5.78
N CYS A 462 27.16 16.14 4.54
CA CYS A 462 26.45 15.03 3.93
C CYS A 462 26.99 13.67 4.36
N THR A 463 26.15 12.63 4.31
CA THR A 463 26.54 11.23 4.50
C THR A 463 25.99 10.37 3.38
N LEU A 464 26.87 9.86 2.52
CA LEU A 464 26.49 9.06 1.35
C LEU A 464 27.04 7.64 1.51
N THR A 465 26.24 6.65 1.14
CA THR A 465 26.63 5.24 1.14
C THR A 465 26.30 4.61 -0.21
N PHE A 466 27.28 3.98 -0.82
CA PHE A 466 27.13 3.23 -2.07
C PHE A 466 27.46 1.77 -1.80
N ASN A 467 26.58 0.87 -2.20
CA ASN A 467 26.74 -0.57 -2.01
C ASN A 467 26.60 -1.28 -3.37
N ASN A 468 27.55 -2.13 -3.74
CA ASN A 468 27.47 -2.89 -5.00
C ASN A 468 27.25 -1.97 -6.22
N CYS A 469 27.83 -0.77 -6.23
CA CYS A 469 27.62 0.21 -7.29
C CYS A 469 28.80 0.29 -8.25
N ILE A 470 28.53 0.64 -9.51
CA ILE A 470 29.56 1.02 -10.48
C ILE A 470 29.58 2.53 -10.65
N LEU A 471 30.74 3.16 -10.51
CA LEU A 471 31.00 4.57 -10.84
C LEU A 471 32.18 4.60 -11.81
N TRP A 472 31.90 4.74 -13.11
CA TRP A 472 32.94 4.62 -14.13
C TRP A 472 32.70 5.47 -15.38
N GLY A 473 33.75 6.14 -15.84
CA GLY A 473 33.72 6.92 -17.08
C GLY A 473 32.90 8.19 -16.95
N ASN A 474 32.83 8.76 -15.74
CA ASN A 474 32.27 10.08 -15.50
C ASN A 474 33.36 11.15 -15.66
N SER A 475 32.99 12.42 -15.75
CA SER A 475 33.97 13.46 -16.05
C SER A 475 33.62 14.84 -15.50
N VAL A 476 34.66 15.64 -15.21
CA VAL A 476 34.52 17.07 -14.97
C VAL A 476 35.11 17.92 -16.10
N GLY A 477 34.63 19.16 -16.21
CA GLY A 477 35.17 20.16 -17.12
C GLY A 477 36.62 20.56 -16.77
N SER A 478 37.30 21.23 -17.70
CA SER A 478 38.68 21.68 -17.48
C SER A 478 38.78 22.62 -16.27
N GLY A 479 39.63 22.26 -15.30
CA GLY A 479 39.80 22.99 -14.04
C GLY A 479 38.81 22.61 -12.94
N GLY A 480 37.97 21.60 -13.21
CA GLY A 480 37.18 20.92 -12.19
C GLY A 480 37.93 19.80 -11.49
N ASP A 481 37.33 19.26 -10.44
CA ASP A 481 37.89 18.18 -9.61
C ASP A 481 36.86 17.07 -9.33
N GLY A 482 37.33 15.83 -9.24
CA GLY A 482 36.50 14.66 -8.90
C GLY A 482 35.67 14.18 -10.09
N ASP A 483 36.29 13.51 -11.06
CA ASP A 483 35.57 12.93 -12.21
C ASP A 483 34.45 11.98 -11.75
N GLU A 484 34.68 11.19 -10.70
CA GLU A 484 33.68 10.31 -10.11
C GLU A 484 33.00 10.97 -8.92
N ILE A 485 33.77 11.38 -7.91
CA ILE A 485 33.24 11.88 -6.63
C ILE A 485 33.99 13.14 -6.17
N TYR A 486 33.22 14.19 -5.90
CA TYR A 486 33.71 15.37 -5.19
C TYR A 486 32.93 15.59 -3.89
N VAL A 487 33.62 15.81 -2.78
CA VAL A 487 32.99 16.14 -1.50
C VAL A 487 33.69 17.25 -0.74
N ILE A 488 32.90 18.12 -0.10
CA ILE A 488 33.43 19.25 0.68
C ILE A 488 32.59 19.58 1.92
N GLY A 489 33.27 20.02 2.98
CA GLY A 489 32.62 20.62 4.15
C GLY A 489 32.03 19.59 5.11
N LEU A 490 32.88 18.68 5.61
CA LEU A 490 32.55 17.66 6.61
C LEU A 490 31.62 16.56 6.10
N CYS A 491 31.68 16.27 4.80
CA CYS A 491 30.94 15.17 4.20
C CYS A 491 31.67 13.83 4.39
N THR A 492 30.91 12.74 4.39
CA THR A 492 31.42 11.37 4.36
C THR A 492 30.78 10.59 3.22
N VAL A 493 31.62 9.86 2.47
CA VAL A 493 31.19 8.89 1.47
C VAL A 493 31.79 7.54 1.82
N THR A 494 30.96 6.51 1.87
CA THR A 494 31.38 5.13 2.06
C THR A 494 31.01 4.32 0.83
N LEU A 495 32.00 3.66 0.23
CA LEU A 495 31.84 2.76 -0.90
C LEU A 495 32.07 1.32 -0.40
N ASN A 496 31.05 0.48 -0.52
CA ASN A 496 31.09 -0.93 -0.13
C ASN A 496 30.91 -1.79 -1.37
N TYR A 497 31.88 -2.66 -1.66
CA TYR A 497 31.84 -3.56 -2.82
C TYR A 497 31.50 -2.83 -4.13
N CYS A 498 32.08 -1.65 -4.34
CA CYS A 498 31.83 -0.84 -5.52
C CYS A 498 32.93 -1.03 -6.56
N CYS A 499 32.60 -0.88 -7.84
CA CYS A 499 33.60 -0.76 -8.91
C CYS A 499 33.73 0.71 -9.29
N VAL A 500 34.89 1.29 -9.06
CA VAL A 500 35.08 2.74 -9.17
C VAL A 500 36.47 3.10 -9.67
N ASP A 501 36.53 4.05 -10.61
CA ASP A 501 37.81 4.60 -11.06
C ASP A 501 38.48 5.35 -9.90
N ASN A 502 39.74 5.02 -9.62
CA ASN A 502 40.58 5.70 -8.63
C ASN A 502 41.83 6.34 -9.25
N SER A 503 41.81 6.53 -10.57
CA SER A 503 42.83 7.27 -11.29
C SER A 503 42.98 8.69 -10.74
N ALA A 504 44.13 9.32 -11.03
CA ALA A 504 44.41 10.66 -10.52
C ALA A 504 43.36 11.67 -11.04
N GLY A 505 42.58 12.24 -10.12
CA GLY A 505 41.48 13.17 -10.44
C GLY A 505 40.09 12.57 -10.29
N ALA A 506 39.95 11.24 -10.16
CA ALA A 506 38.66 10.58 -9.97
C ALA A 506 37.97 11.01 -8.66
N TYR A 507 38.76 11.21 -7.60
CA TYR A 507 38.28 11.67 -6.29
C TYR A 507 38.83 13.03 -5.91
N ALA A 508 37.99 13.82 -5.24
CA ALA A 508 38.39 15.02 -4.54
C ALA A 508 37.62 15.15 -3.22
N ALA A 509 38.34 15.28 -2.11
CA ALA A 509 37.77 15.43 -0.79
C ALA A 509 38.40 16.62 -0.06
N VAL A 510 37.60 17.64 0.24
CA VAL A 510 38.04 18.87 0.92
C VAL A 510 37.40 18.94 2.31
N ASN A 511 38.21 18.79 3.36
CA ASN A 511 37.73 18.68 4.75
C ASN A 511 36.61 17.64 4.90
N SER A 512 36.73 16.52 4.18
CA SER A 512 35.72 15.47 4.03
C SER A 512 36.42 14.13 3.81
N THR A 513 35.67 13.03 3.85
CA THR A 513 36.23 11.68 3.69
C THR A 513 35.50 10.92 2.59
N ILE A 514 36.27 10.26 1.74
CA ILE A 514 35.81 9.19 0.85
C ILE A 514 36.52 7.92 1.31
N ASP A 515 35.76 6.90 1.70
CA ASP A 515 36.25 5.59 2.13
C ASP A 515 35.87 4.53 1.08
N ASP A 516 36.87 4.07 0.33
CA ASP A 516 36.79 3.01 -0.66
C ASP A 516 37.44 1.70 -0.20
N SER A 517 37.82 1.61 1.08
CA SER A 517 38.58 0.47 1.60
C SER A 517 37.77 -0.83 1.76
N ASN A 518 36.44 -0.76 1.61
CA ASN A 518 35.52 -1.87 1.83
C ASN A 518 35.31 -2.69 0.54
N ASN A 519 36.36 -3.42 0.13
CA ASN A 519 36.35 -4.34 -1.02
C ASN A 519 35.97 -3.69 -2.36
N CYS A 520 36.38 -2.45 -2.60
CA CYS A 520 36.18 -1.83 -3.91
C CYS A 520 37.12 -2.38 -4.98
N ILE A 521 36.64 -2.37 -6.22
CA ILE A 521 37.36 -2.75 -7.43
C ILE A 521 37.74 -1.47 -8.19
N HIS A 522 38.99 -1.40 -8.63
CA HIS A 522 39.55 -0.24 -9.36
C HIS A 522 40.03 -0.63 -10.76
N GLN A 523 39.31 -1.54 -11.40
CA GLN A 523 39.57 -2.00 -12.76
C GLN A 523 38.34 -1.67 -13.61
N ASP A 524 38.56 -1.50 -14.92
CA ASP A 524 37.48 -1.26 -15.87
C ASP A 524 36.36 -2.30 -15.70
N PRO A 525 35.09 -1.89 -15.51
CA PRO A 525 33.95 -2.81 -15.37
C PRO A 525 33.68 -3.60 -16.67
N GLN A 526 34.30 -3.23 -17.78
CA GLN A 526 34.19 -3.92 -19.07
C GLN A 526 32.75 -4.02 -19.57
N PHE A 527 32.08 -2.88 -19.68
CA PHE A 527 30.77 -2.80 -20.31
C PHE A 527 30.80 -3.34 -21.75
N VAL A 528 29.71 -3.96 -22.20
CA VAL A 528 29.57 -4.50 -23.56
C VAL A 528 29.75 -3.39 -24.60
N ASP A 529 28.96 -2.31 -24.52
CA ASP A 529 29.02 -1.17 -25.45
C ASP A 529 28.48 0.13 -24.81
N ALA A 530 29.22 0.65 -23.82
CA ALA A 530 28.84 1.86 -23.10
C ALA A 530 28.65 3.09 -24.01
N ALA A 531 29.32 3.15 -25.16
CA ALA A 531 29.20 4.26 -26.11
C ALA A 531 27.80 4.33 -26.76
N ASN A 532 27.11 3.19 -26.86
CA ASN A 532 25.75 3.07 -27.39
C ASN A 532 24.70 2.78 -26.30
N GLY A 533 25.08 2.93 -25.02
CA GLY A 533 24.17 2.78 -23.88
C GLY A 533 23.99 1.36 -23.37
N ASP A 534 24.81 0.40 -23.81
CA ASP A 534 24.80 -0.97 -23.29
C ASP A 534 25.81 -1.12 -22.15
N TYR A 535 25.31 -1.08 -20.92
CA TYR A 535 26.07 -1.18 -19.69
C TYR A 535 26.03 -2.57 -19.06
N HIS A 536 25.63 -3.60 -19.80
CA HIS A 536 25.82 -4.99 -19.37
C HIS A 536 27.30 -5.33 -19.26
N LEU A 537 27.64 -6.27 -18.39
CA LEU A 537 29.00 -6.73 -18.18
C LEU A 537 29.42 -7.76 -19.24
N LYS A 538 30.63 -7.59 -19.79
CA LYS A 538 31.30 -8.63 -20.57
C LYS A 538 31.65 -9.82 -19.68
N ASP A 539 31.75 -11.03 -20.27
CA ASP A 539 32.10 -12.27 -19.56
C ASP A 539 33.43 -12.22 -18.79
N THR A 540 34.30 -11.27 -19.11
CA THR A 540 35.62 -11.09 -18.47
C THR A 540 35.63 -9.99 -17.40
N SER A 541 34.47 -9.40 -17.11
CA SER A 541 34.36 -8.27 -16.19
C SER A 541 34.79 -8.66 -14.78
N PRO A 542 35.53 -7.78 -14.07
CA PRO A 542 35.85 -7.99 -12.66
C PRO A 542 34.63 -7.79 -11.74
N CYS A 543 33.51 -7.28 -12.24
CA CYS A 543 32.32 -6.97 -11.46
C CYS A 543 31.36 -8.17 -11.31
N ILE A 544 31.59 -9.25 -12.07
CA ILE A 544 30.76 -10.46 -12.01
C ILE A 544 31.03 -11.21 -10.70
N ASP A 545 29.98 -11.59 -9.98
CA ASP A 545 30.00 -12.29 -8.69
C ASP A 545 30.88 -11.61 -7.62
N ALA A 546 30.98 -10.28 -7.67
CA ALA A 546 31.95 -9.52 -6.86
C ALA A 546 31.30 -8.64 -5.78
N GLY A 547 29.97 -8.55 -5.74
CA GLY A 547 29.24 -7.79 -4.74
C GLY A 547 29.04 -8.52 -3.42
N ASP A 548 28.23 -7.93 -2.54
CA ASP A 548 27.81 -8.53 -1.27
C ASP A 548 26.29 -8.75 -1.24
N ASN A 549 25.89 -10.03 -1.18
CA ASN A 549 24.50 -10.46 -1.09
C ASN A 549 23.77 -9.85 0.11
N THR A 550 24.47 -9.56 1.21
CA THR A 550 23.86 -9.00 2.44
C THR A 550 23.49 -7.53 2.30
N LEU A 551 24.07 -6.82 1.31
CA LEU A 551 23.77 -5.43 1.02
C LEU A 551 22.60 -5.26 0.06
N VAL A 552 22.17 -6.33 -0.63
CA VAL A 552 21.00 -6.32 -1.50
C VAL A 552 19.73 -6.11 -0.65
N PRO A 553 18.95 -5.04 -0.87
CA PRO A 553 17.77 -4.76 -0.05
C PRO A 553 16.70 -5.85 -0.18
N SER A 554 15.98 -6.11 0.91
CA SER A 554 14.88 -7.07 0.90
C SER A 554 13.80 -6.65 -0.10
N GLY A 555 13.43 -7.54 -1.02
CA GLY A 555 12.41 -7.28 -2.05
C GLY A 555 12.99 -6.99 -3.43
N VAL A 556 14.32 -6.82 -3.56
CA VAL A 556 15.01 -6.67 -4.85
C VAL A 556 15.43 -8.05 -5.34
N ALA A 557 14.50 -8.77 -5.98
CA ALA A 557 14.74 -10.12 -6.47
C ALA A 557 15.39 -10.16 -7.87
N THR A 558 15.21 -9.09 -8.64
CA THR A 558 15.66 -9.00 -10.04
C THR A 558 16.59 -7.81 -10.26
N ASP A 559 17.35 -7.87 -11.35
CA ASP A 559 18.10 -6.75 -11.89
C ASP A 559 17.20 -5.83 -12.73
N LEU A 560 17.79 -4.83 -13.38
CA LEU A 560 17.06 -3.84 -14.18
C LEU A 560 16.41 -4.43 -15.46
N ASP A 561 16.91 -5.57 -15.95
CA ASP A 561 16.32 -6.32 -17.08
C ASP A 561 15.18 -7.26 -16.63
N GLY A 562 14.97 -7.40 -15.32
CA GLY A 562 14.03 -8.35 -14.74
C GLY A 562 14.60 -9.77 -14.59
N ASN A 563 15.90 -9.96 -14.78
CA ASN A 563 16.58 -11.23 -14.54
C ASN A 563 16.82 -11.44 -13.05
N GLN A 564 16.94 -12.70 -12.60
CA GLN A 564 17.26 -12.99 -11.21
C GLN A 564 18.61 -12.37 -10.84
N ARG A 565 18.64 -11.67 -9.70
CA ARG A 565 19.83 -10.97 -9.22
C ARG A 565 20.86 -11.94 -8.64
N ILE A 566 20.65 -12.55 -7.47
CA ILE A 566 21.71 -13.43 -6.93
C ILE A 566 21.78 -14.75 -7.73
N VAL A 567 22.76 -14.85 -8.63
CA VAL A 567 23.09 -16.00 -9.48
C VAL A 567 24.61 -16.25 -9.46
N ASP A 568 25.08 -17.34 -10.09
CA ASP A 568 26.51 -17.71 -10.21
C ASP A 568 26.96 -17.39 -11.64
N GLY A 569 27.24 -16.11 -11.90
CA GLY A 569 27.51 -15.58 -13.24
C GLY A 569 28.85 -16.06 -13.82
N ASN A 570 29.83 -16.32 -12.96
CA ASN A 570 31.18 -16.79 -13.31
C ASN A 570 31.28 -18.33 -13.38
N LYS A 571 30.28 -19.05 -12.85
CA LYS A 571 30.14 -20.52 -12.85
C LYS A 571 31.18 -21.24 -11.99
N ASP A 572 31.56 -20.64 -10.87
CA ASP A 572 32.46 -21.24 -9.88
C ASP A 572 31.74 -22.11 -8.83
N GLY A 573 30.40 -22.09 -8.83
CA GLY A 573 29.55 -22.83 -7.91
C GLY A 573 29.00 -21.99 -6.74
N THR A 574 29.29 -20.69 -6.69
CA THR A 574 28.85 -19.78 -5.62
C THR A 574 28.03 -18.63 -6.20
N ALA A 575 26.76 -18.51 -5.81
CA ALA A 575 25.92 -17.41 -6.26
C ALA A 575 26.21 -16.13 -5.45
N VAL A 576 26.68 -15.09 -6.12
CA VAL A 576 26.99 -13.78 -5.55
C VAL A 576 26.45 -12.71 -6.48
N VAL A 577 25.91 -11.63 -5.92
CA VAL A 577 25.41 -10.51 -6.72
C VAL A 577 26.54 -9.82 -7.48
N ASP A 578 26.29 -9.48 -8.73
CA ASP A 578 27.13 -8.60 -9.52
C ASP A 578 27.13 -7.17 -8.97
N ILE A 579 28.26 -6.50 -9.10
CA ILE A 579 28.32 -5.06 -8.82
C ILE A 579 27.62 -4.33 -9.98
N GLY A 580 26.61 -3.51 -9.67
CA GLY A 580 25.90 -2.66 -10.63
C GLY A 580 24.41 -2.99 -10.84
N ALA A 581 23.82 -2.32 -11.83
CA ALA A 581 22.38 -2.39 -12.13
C ALA A 581 21.95 -3.66 -12.89
N TYR A 582 22.86 -4.34 -13.56
CA TYR A 582 22.58 -5.54 -14.36
C TYR A 582 23.30 -6.75 -13.80
N GLU A 583 22.68 -7.91 -13.96
CA GLU A 583 23.22 -9.18 -13.49
C GLU A 583 23.60 -10.09 -14.66
N LYS A 584 24.80 -10.65 -14.61
CA LYS A 584 25.27 -11.65 -15.55
C LYS A 584 24.66 -13.02 -15.24
N GLN A 585 23.99 -13.58 -16.25
CA GLN A 585 23.33 -14.89 -16.16
C GLN A 585 24.20 -16.07 -16.61
#